data_AF-A0A7M7QI34-F1
#
_entry.id   AF-A0A7M7QI34-F1
#
_cell.length_a   1.000
_cell.length_b   1.000
_cell.length_c   1.000
_cell.angle_alpha   90.00
_cell.angle_beta   90.00
_cell.angle_gamma   90.00
#
_symmetry.space_group_name_H-M   'P 1'
#
loop_
_entity.id
_entity.type
_entity.pdbx_description
1 polymer ?
#
loop_
_entity_poly.entity_id
_entity_poly.type
_entity_poly.pdbx_seq_one_letter_code
_entity_poly.pdbx_strand_id
1 'polypeptide(L)'
;MNCSSSYTTDEEMEYLEDRDVTTIIVGYVDAITAPAKAPGKNDLLFKFVVSNGNRRIPILVWDVDLINKLSKEICSSRVVSINGGHCRAVAPSKIKDESNLVPFEVIIKENTEVSFWAITTYKIKRRINFKRPL
;
A
#
# COMPACT_ATOMS: atom_id res chain seq x y z
N MET A 1 -12.16 -18.17 4.56
CA MET A 1 -12.63 -16.81 4.88
C MET A 1 -12.23 -15.90 3.73
N ASN A 2 -13.18 -15.13 3.19
CA ASN A 2 -12.92 -14.16 2.14
C ASN A 2 -12.36 -12.90 2.82
N CYS A 3 -11.07 -12.59 2.66
CA CYS A 3 -10.43 -11.46 3.37
C CYS A 3 -10.98 -10.07 2.94
N SER A 4 -11.80 -10.01 1.89
CA SER A 4 -12.36 -8.77 1.35
C SER A 4 -13.35 -8.06 2.30
N SER A 5 -13.97 -8.77 3.24
CA SER A 5 -14.88 -8.16 4.22
C SER A 5 -14.16 -7.37 5.33
N SER A 6 -12.83 -7.34 5.31
CA SER A 6 -11.99 -6.65 6.29
C SER A 6 -11.16 -5.53 5.67
N TYR A 7 -11.32 -5.26 4.37
CA TYR A 7 -10.65 -4.14 3.71
C TYR A 7 -11.43 -2.85 3.95
N THR A 8 -10.72 -1.73 3.93
CA THR A 8 -11.34 -0.41 3.89
C THR A 8 -12.26 -0.33 2.68
N THR A 9 -13.51 0.04 2.91
CA THR A 9 -14.57 0.13 1.89
C THR A 9 -14.31 1.29 0.93
N ASP A 10 -15.01 1.29 -0.20
CA ASP A 10 -14.95 2.40 -1.14
C ASP A 10 -15.51 3.68 -0.51
N GLU A 11 -16.59 3.57 0.27
CA GLU A 11 -17.16 4.71 0.99
C GLU A 11 -16.16 5.30 1.98
N GLU A 12 -15.52 4.48 2.82
CA GLU A 12 -14.50 4.96 3.77
C GLU A 12 -13.32 5.65 3.08
N MET A 13 -12.92 5.17 1.89
CA MET A 13 -11.87 5.81 1.10
C MET A 13 -12.30 7.15 0.47
N GLU A 14 -13.60 7.33 0.19
CA GLU A 14 -14.15 8.59 -0.33
C GLU A 14 -14.31 9.65 0.78
N TYR A 15 -14.51 9.22 2.03
CA TYR A 15 -14.65 10.10 3.19
C TYR A 15 -13.33 10.40 3.92
N LEU A 16 -12.18 10.13 3.30
CA LEU A 16 -10.88 10.51 3.86
C LEU A 16 -10.78 12.04 4.02
N GLU A 17 -10.16 12.47 5.12
CA GLU A 17 -10.00 13.88 5.45
C GLU A 17 -8.55 14.33 5.30
N ASP A 18 -8.35 15.54 4.77
CA ASP A 18 -7.01 16.13 4.68
C ASP A 18 -6.46 16.43 6.08
N ARG A 19 -5.19 16.10 6.31
CA ARG A 19 -4.45 16.30 7.57
C ARG A 19 -4.94 15.45 8.75
N ASP A 20 -5.80 14.47 8.52
CA ASP A 20 -6.11 13.46 9.53
C ASP A 20 -4.83 12.67 9.88
N VAL A 21 -4.56 12.51 11.17
CA VAL A 21 -3.38 11.81 11.70
C VAL A 21 -3.73 10.44 12.26
N THR A 22 -5.00 10.05 12.18
CA THR A 22 -5.57 8.84 12.77
C THR A 22 -6.10 7.86 11.71
N THR A 23 -5.78 8.10 10.44
CA THR A 23 -6.35 7.35 9.33
C THR A 23 -6.00 5.86 9.40
N ILE A 24 -7.02 5.03 9.20
CA ILE A 24 -6.91 3.57 9.18
C ILE A 24 -7.15 3.08 7.76
N ILE A 25 -6.21 2.31 7.21
CA ILE A 25 -6.32 1.70 5.88
C ILE A 25 -6.00 0.21 5.98
N VAL A 26 -6.90 -0.63 5.47
CA VAL A 26 -6.70 -2.08 5.34
C VAL A 26 -6.93 -2.50 3.90
N GLY A 27 -5.99 -3.23 3.33
CA GLY A 27 -6.08 -3.72 1.95
C GLY A 27 -4.88 -4.57 1.57
N TYR A 28 -4.75 -4.94 0.31
CA TYR A 28 -3.56 -5.63 -0.19
C TYR A 28 -2.58 -4.67 -0.86
N VAL A 29 -1.29 -4.97 -0.77
CA VAL A 29 -0.23 -4.22 -1.45
C VAL A 29 -0.31 -4.52 -2.95
N ASP A 30 -0.74 -3.54 -3.72
CA ASP A 30 -0.98 -3.68 -5.15
C ASP A 30 0.28 -3.36 -5.98
N ALA A 31 1.02 -2.32 -5.59
CA ALA A 31 2.26 -1.93 -6.25
C ALA A 31 3.32 -1.47 -5.24
N ILE A 32 4.59 -1.73 -5.53
CA ILE A 32 5.73 -1.29 -4.72
C ILE A 32 6.70 -0.54 -5.64
N THR A 33 7.16 0.62 -5.19
CA THR A 33 8.25 1.37 -5.83
C THR A 33 9.48 1.25 -4.94
N ALA A 34 10.60 0.80 -5.51
CA ALA A 34 11.85 0.68 -4.76
C ALA A 34 12.22 2.03 -4.10
N PRO A 35 12.78 2.02 -2.87
CA PRO A 35 13.26 3.23 -2.23
C PRO A 35 14.21 4.00 -3.15
N ALA A 36 13.91 5.28 -3.39
CA ALA A 36 14.68 6.13 -4.29
C ALA A 36 14.61 7.59 -3.81
N LYS A 37 15.55 8.42 -4.26
CA LYS A 37 15.49 9.86 -3.98
C LYS A 37 14.22 10.44 -4.61
N ALA A 38 13.48 11.23 -3.85
CA ALA A 38 12.29 11.87 -4.37
C ALA A 38 12.66 12.90 -5.45
N PRO A 39 11.87 13.04 -6.54
CA PRO A 39 12.16 14.00 -7.60
C PRO A 39 12.31 15.43 -7.04
N GLY A 40 13.46 16.06 -7.33
CA GLY A 40 13.76 17.42 -6.86
C GLY A 40 14.09 17.53 -5.36
N LYS A 41 14.27 16.40 -4.65
CA LYS A 41 14.67 16.36 -3.24
C LYS A 41 15.85 15.42 -3.04
N ASN A 42 16.62 15.67 -1.97
CA ASN A 42 17.69 14.76 -1.56
C ASN A 42 17.20 13.64 -0.64
N ASP A 43 15.97 13.73 -0.14
CA ASP A 43 15.38 12.77 0.78
C ASP A 43 15.03 11.46 0.08
N LEU A 44 15.26 10.35 0.80
CA LEU A 44 14.84 9.02 0.37
C LEU A 44 13.32 8.89 0.56
N LEU A 45 12.65 8.36 -0.46
CA LEU A 45 11.23 8.06 -0.43
C LEU A 45 11.03 6.59 -0.76
N PHE A 46 10.30 5.89 0.10
CA PHE A 46 9.70 4.62 -0.22
C PHE A 46 8.21 4.79 -0.46
N LYS A 47 7.71 4.21 -1.55
CA LYS A 47 6.31 4.31 -1.96
C LYS A 47 5.76 2.93 -2.27
N PHE A 48 4.54 2.68 -1.82
CA PHE A 48 3.74 1.55 -2.26
C PHE A 48 2.28 1.97 -2.39
N VAL A 49 1.45 1.09 -2.95
CA VAL A 49 0.02 1.32 -3.15
C VAL A 49 -0.74 0.22 -2.44
N VAL A 50 -1.74 0.60 -1.65
CA VAL A 50 -2.69 -0.32 -1.03
C VAL A 50 -4.00 -0.25 -1.81
N SER A 51 -4.61 -1.40 -2.06
CA SER A 51 -5.90 -1.51 -2.74
C SER A 51 -6.88 -2.35 -1.94
N ASN A 52 -8.16 -1.98 -1.99
CA ASN A 52 -9.26 -2.80 -1.51
C ASN A 52 -9.87 -3.69 -2.62
N GLY A 53 -9.34 -3.62 -3.85
CA GLY A 53 -9.86 -4.32 -5.02
C GLY A 53 -10.54 -3.41 -6.05
N ASN A 54 -11.06 -2.26 -5.63
CA ASN A 54 -11.66 -1.27 -6.52
C ASN A 54 -10.90 0.07 -6.48
N ARG A 55 -10.70 0.62 -5.29
CA ARG A 55 -9.95 1.83 -5.03
C ARG A 55 -8.50 1.54 -4.66
N ARG A 56 -7.64 2.52 -4.89
CA ARG A 56 -6.19 2.44 -4.64
C ARG A 56 -5.74 3.69 -3.91
N ILE A 57 -4.87 3.54 -2.93
CA ILE A 57 -4.31 4.65 -2.17
C ILE A 57 -2.77 4.55 -2.07
N PRO A 58 -2.03 5.60 -2.45
CA PRO A 58 -0.59 5.68 -2.24
C PRO A 58 -0.24 5.78 -0.76
N ILE A 59 0.77 5.01 -0.36
CA ILE A 59 1.39 5.07 0.96
C ILE A 59 2.84 5.52 0.80
N LEU A 60 3.24 6.53 1.57
CA LEU A 60 4.57 7.14 1.51
C LEU A 60 5.31 6.98 2.84
N VAL A 61 6.60 6.68 2.77
CA VAL A 61 7.51 6.61 3.92
C VAL A 61 8.76 7.42 3.60
N TRP A 62 9.08 8.39 4.45
CA TRP A 62 10.22 9.30 4.28
C TRP A 62 11.34 9.03 5.29
N ASP A 63 10.99 8.46 6.45
CA ASP A 63 11.94 8.15 7.50
C ASP A 63 12.79 6.93 7.13
N VAL A 64 14.12 7.07 7.17
CA VAL A 64 15.06 6.04 6.69
C VAL A 64 14.99 4.75 7.51
N ASP A 65 14.77 4.84 8.82
CA ASP A 65 14.69 3.66 9.69
C ASP A 65 13.38 2.90 9.43
N LEU A 66 12.28 3.63 9.25
CA LEU A 66 11.00 3.04 8.83
C LEU A 66 11.09 2.43 7.43
N ILE A 67 11.77 3.08 6.48
CA ILE A 67 12.02 2.53 5.14
C ILE A 67 12.79 1.22 5.25
N ASN A 68 13.88 1.19 6.03
CA ASN A 68 14.72 0.01 6.20
C ASN A 68 13.97 -1.16 6.85
N LYS A 69 13.00 -0.88 7.74
CA LYS A 69 12.14 -1.89 8.35
C LYS A 69 11.08 -2.39 7.37
N LEU A 70 10.28 -1.48 6.81
CA LEU A 70 9.12 -1.83 5.99
C LEU A 70 9.52 -2.45 4.65
N SER A 71 10.57 -1.96 4.01
CA SER A 71 11.03 -2.49 2.70
C SER A 71 11.44 -3.96 2.73
N LYS A 72 11.81 -4.50 3.91
CA LYS A 72 12.17 -5.92 4.09
C LYS A 72 10.95 -6.82 4.25
N GLU A 73 9.85 -6.28 4.78
CA GLU A 73 8.65 -7.05 5.12
C GLU A 73 7.55 -6.96 4.06
N ILE A 74 7.51 -5.85 3.34
CA ILE A 74 6.47 -5.55 2.38
C ILE A 74 6.62 -6.41 1.12
N CYS A 75 5.50 -6.96 0.65
CA CYS A 75 5.45 -7.84 -0.51
C CYS A 75 4.14 -7.59 -1.26
N SER A 76 4.17 -7.66 -2.58
CA SER A 76 2.96 -7.57 -3.40
C SER A 76 1.93 -8.63 -3.02
N SER A 77 0.66 -8.29 -3.16
CA SER A 77 -0.51 -9.09 -2.79
C SER A 77 -0.67 -9.40 -1.30
N ARG A 78 0.27 -8.98 -0.44
CA ARG A 78 0.17 -9.13 1.03
C ARG A 78 -0.86 -8.17 1.59
N VAL A 79 -1.71 -8.64 2.50
CA VAL A 79 -2.64 -7.78 3.22
C VAL A 79 -1.89 -6.98 4.27
N VAL A 80 -2.13 -5.67 4.30
CA VAL A 80 -1.54 -4.72 5.22
C VAL A 80 -2.65 -3.94 5.92
N SER A 81 -2.47 -3.71 7.22
CA SER A 81 -3.30 -2.84 8.04
C SER A 81 -2.42 -1.71 8.56
N ILE A 82 -2.79 -0.48 8.22
CA ILE A 82 -2.14 0.76 8.62
C ILE A 82 -3.08 1.47 9.58
N ASN A 83 -2.61 1.80 10.78
CA ASN A 83 -3.38 2.49 11.80
C ASN A 83 -2.61 3.71 12.31
N GLY A 84 -3.25 4.87 12.33
CA GLY A 84 -2.59 6.13 12.70
C GLY A 84 -1.70 6.69 11.59
N GLY A 85 -2.09 6.50 10.31
CA GLY A 85 -1.42 7.12 9.17
C GLY A 85 -1.80 8.59 9.04
N HIS A 86 -0.88 9.43 8.56
CA HIS A 86 -1.17 10.83 8.27
C HIS A 86 -1.71 10.99 6.84
N CYS A 87 -3.01 11.20 6.70
CA CYS A 87 -3.66 11.44 5.43
C CYS A 87 -3.40 12.86 4.92
N ARG A 88 -3.13 12.97 3.63
CA ARG A 88 -2.90 14.23 2.93
C ARG A 88 -3.62 14.22 1.59
N ALA A 89 -4.37 15.28 1.30
CA ALA A 89 -4.97 15.49 -0.01
C ALA A 89 -3.88 15.69 -1.07
N VAL A 90 -4.06 15.04 -2.22
CA VAL A 90 -3.16 15.17 -3.36
C VAL A 90 -3.72 16.24 -4.29
N ALA A 91 -2.86 17.16 -4.73
CA ALA A 91 -3.26 18.18 -5.70
C ALA A 91 -3.84 17.52 -6.97
N PRO A 92 -4.97 18.01 -7.52
CA PRO A 92 -5.61 17.39 -8.68
C PRO A 92 -4.68 17.20 -9.89
N SER A 93 -3.72 18.12 -10.08
CA SER A 93 -2.70 18.03 -11.15
C SER A 93 -1.72 16.86 -11.02
N LYS A 94 -1.69 16.19 -9.86
CA LYS A 94 -0.86 15.01 -9.59
C LYS A 94 -1.67 13.71 -9.56
N ILE A 95 -2.99 13.80 -9.59
CA ILE A 95 -3.87 12.66 -9.81
C ILE A 95 -3.79 12.37 -11.30
N LYS A 96 -2.97 11.39 -11.67
CA LYS A 96 -3.04 10.84 -13.02
C LYS A 96 -4.38 10.10 -13.12
N ASP A 97 -5.07 10.21 -14.24
CA ASP A 97 -6.26 9.38 -14.59
C ASP A 97 -5.99 7.87 -14.58
N GLU A 98 -4.77 7.45 -14.21
CA GLU A 98 -4.42 6.07 -13.98
C GLU A 98 -5.17 5.52 -12.75
N SER A 99 -6.17 4.67 -13.02
CA SER A 99 -6.53 3.49 -12.20
C SER A 99 -7.07 3.74 -10.79
N ASN A 100 -8.26 4.32 -10.66
CA ASN A 100 -9.04 4.33 -9.40
C ASN A 100 -8.26 4.80 -8.15
N LEU A 101 -7.26 5.67 -8.34
CA LEU A 101 -6.51 6.28 -7.26
C LEU A 101 -7.39 7.31 -6.57
N VAL A 102 -7.46 7.24 -5.25
CA VAL A 102 -8.16 8.24 -4.45
C VAL A 102 -7.35 9.54 -4.40
N PRO A 103 -7.98 10.71 -4.23
CA PRO A 103 -7.30 12.01 -4.20
C PRO A 103 -6.52 12.26 -2.89
N PHE A 104 -6.01 11.20 -2.27
CA PHE A 104 -5.33 11.21 -0.99
C PHE A 104 -4.10 10.31 -1.04
N GLU A 105 -3.16 10.58 -0.14
CA GLU A 105 -2.04 9.71 0.16
C GLU A 105 -1.87 9.62 1.68
N VAL A 106 -1.39 8.47 2.16
CA VAL A 106 -1.14 8.26 3.58
C VAL A 106 0.37 8.23 3.82
N ILE A 107 0.82 9.01 4.79
CA ILE A 107 2.21 9.11 5.18
C ILE A 107 2.40 8.31 6.47
N ILE A 108 3.31 7.34 6.44
CA ILE A 108 3.72 6.57 7.61
C ILE A 108 4.71 7.40 8.42
N LYS A 109 4.45 7.53 9.73
CA LYS A 109 5.31 8.19 10.71
C LYS A 109 5.63 7.23 11.85
N GLU A 110 6.45 7.69 12.81
CA GLU A 110 6.88 6.91 13.97
C GLU A 110 5.72 6.35 14.82
N ASN A 111 4.59 7.06 14.85
CA ASN A 111 3.40 6.69 15.60
C ASN A 111 2.41 5.84 14.79
N THR A 112 2.71 5.53 13.53
CA THR A 112 1.84 4.72 12.68
C THR A 112 2.14 3.24 12.89
N GLU A 113 1.11 2.47 13.26
CA GLU A 113 1.20 1.03 13.35
C GLU A 113 0.97 0.41 11.97
N VAL A 114 1.93 -0.40 11.52
CA VAL A 114 1.82 -1.16 10.26
C VAL A 114 1.93 -2.63 10.61
N SER A 115 0.87 -3.39 10.33
CA SER A 115 0.84 -4.84 10.50
C SER A 115 0.54 -5.53 9.18
N PHE A 116 1.14 -6.71 8.99
CA PHE A 116 0.94 -7.49 7.78
C PHE A 116 0.25 -8.80 8.12
N TRP A 117 -0.88 -9.07 7.46
CA TRP A 117 -1.62 -10.30 7.71
C TRP A 117 -1.09 -11.42 6.82
N ALA A 118 -0.94 -12.61 7.41
CA ALA A 118 -0.49 -13.78 6.67
C ALA A 118 -1.59 -14.27 5.73
N ILE A 119 -1.30 -14.37 4.44
CA ILE A 119 -2.17 -15.09 3.50
C ILE A 119 -1.92 -16.58 3.73
N THR A 120 -2.82 -17.28 4.42
CA THR A 120 -2.86 -18.75 4.39
C THR A 120 -3.30 -19.18 2.99
N THR A 121 -2.37 -19.30 2.05
CA THR A 121 -2.64 -19.79 0.70
C THR A 121 -2.72 -21.33 0.70
N TYR A 122 -3.91 -21.89 0.95
CA TYR A 122 -4.23 -23.20 0.37
C TYR A 122 -4.75 -23.00 -1.05
N LYS A 123 -3.84 -23.07 -2.02
CA LYS A 123 -3.95 -23.81 -3.30
C LYS A 123 -2.87 -23.32 -4.28
N ILE A 124 -1.67 -23.88 -4.14
CA ILE A 124 -0.78 -24.01 -5.28
C ILE A 124 -1.25 -25.25 -6.06
N LYS A 125 -1.93 -25.05 -7.20
CA LYS A 125 -1.91 -26.02 -8.29
C LYS A 125 -1.05 -25.44 -9.41
N ARG A 126 0.27 -25.45 -9.23
CA ARG A 126 1.20 -25.34 -10.35
C ARG A 126 1.41 -26.75 -10.91
N ARG A 127 0.78 -27.04 -12.05
CA ARG A 127 1.13 -28.20 -12.87
C ARG A 127 2.25 -27.75 -13.81
N ILE A 128 3.50 -28.01 -13.44
CA ILE A 128 4.65 -27.76 -14.30
C ILE A 128 4.92 -29.07 -15.05
N ASN A 129 4.60 -29.12 -16.34
CA ASN A 129 4.98 -30.25 -17.20
C ASN A 129 6.36 -29.97 -17.79
N PHE A 130 7.37 -30.74 -17.41
CA PHE A 130 8.65 -30.76 -18.10
C PHE A 130 8.53 -31.65 -19.35
N LYS A 131 8.58 -31.05 -20.54
CA LYS A 131 8.95 -31.79 -21.75
C LYS A 131 10.46 -31.97 -21.74
N ARG A 132 10.94 -33.22 -21.72
CA ARG A 132 12.35 -33.52 -21.96
C ARG A 132 12.63 -33.36 -23.47
N PRO A 133 13.69 -32.67 -23.90
CA PRO A 133 14.19 -32.82 -25.25
C PRO A 133 14.82 -34.21 -25.43
N LEU A 134 14.61 -34.80 -26.61
CA LEU A 134 15.28 -36.01 -27.09
C LEU A 134 16.75 -35.71 -27.43
#